data_AF-A0A5N7AQL5-F1
#
_entry.id   AF-A0A5N7AQL5-F1
#
_cell.length_a   1.000
_cell.length_b   1.000
_cell.length_c   1.000
_cell.angle_alpha   90.00
_cell.angle_beta   90.00
_cell.angle_gamma   90.00
#
_symmetry.space_group_name_H-M   'P 1'
#
loop_
_entity.id
_entity.type
_entity.pdbx_description
1 polymer ?
#
loop_
_entity_poly.entity_id
_entity_poly.type
_entity_poly.pdbx_seq_one_letter_code
_entity_poly.pdbx_strand_id
1 'polypeptide(L)'
;MAPQPSRRLLIFQEARNPQNTAEVVYVPVNKLGLPICGPGPELPSILELPLRILKVFTDIFNQPKYKGWAIVGAGPYHDTSEEGKYYAVVLEQVQGNLDSTGAL
;
A
#
# COMPACT_ATOMS: atom_id res chain seq x y z
N MET A 1 -13.84 -23.13 8.06
CA MET A 1 -13.47 -21.71 8.06
C MET A 1 -12.98 -21.36 6.66
N ALA A 2 -13.53 -20.32 6.02
CA ALA A 2 -12.94 -19.81 4.79
C ALA A 2 -11.51 -19.31 5.08
N PRO A 3 -10.55 -19.49 4.15
CA PRO A 3 -9.20 -18.95 4.33
C PRO A 3 -9.28 -17.42 4.44
N GLN A 4 -8.71 -16.87 5.52
CA GLN A 4 -8.62 -15.43 5.71
C GLN A 4 -7.81 -14.83 4.55
N PRO A 5 -8.25 -13.70 3.96
CA PRO A 5 -7.51 -13.07 2.89
C PRO A 5 -6.15 -12.57 3.40
N SER A 6 -5.10 -12.77 2.59
CA SER A 6 -3.75 -12.33 2.94
C SER A 6 -3.68 -10.81 2.98
N ARG A 7 -3.25 -10.23 4.10
CA ARG A 7 -3.07 -8.78 4.25
C ARG A 7 -1.61 -8.39 4.44
N ARG A 8 -1.24 -7.23 3.90
CA ARG A 8 0.10 -6.64 4.04
C ARG A 8 0.02 -5.16 4.38
N LEU A 9 0.86 -4.72 5.31
CA LEU A 9 1.08 -3.31 5.60
C LEU A 9 2.27 -2.79 4.80
N LEU A 10 2.08 -1.74 4.01
CA LEU A 10 3.14 -0.97 3.38
C LEU A 10 3.23 0.41 4.03
N ILE A 11 4.46 0.88 4.21
CA ILE A 11 4.78 2.23 4.67
C ILE A 11 5.51 2.96 3.55
N PHE A 12 5.03 4.14 3.21
CA PHE A 12 5.65 5.03 2.23
C PHE A 12 6.14 6.30 2.91
N GLN A 13 7.35 6.74 2.58
CA GLN A 13 7.89 8.02 2.99
C GLN A 13 7.70 9.04 1.85
N GLU A 14 7.18 10.22 2.18
CA GLU A 14 7.18 11.39 1.30
C GLU A 14 8.62 11.94 1.26
N ALA A 15 9.26 11.92 0.09
CA ALA A 15 10.64 12.36 -0.12
C ALA A 15 10.74 13.27 -1.34
N ARG A 16 11.86 13.97 -1.51
CA ARG A 16 12.16 14.73 -2.73
C ARG A 16 12.91 13.84 -3.72
N ASN A 17 12.58 13.94 -5.01
CA ASN A 17 13.32 13.24 -6.05
C ASN A 17 14.76 13.79 -6.09
N PRO A 18 15.80 12.93 -5.94
CA PRO A 18 17.19 13.38 -5.99
C PRO A 18 17.59 14.02 -7.33
N GLN A 19 16.94 13.62 -8.43
CA GLN A 19 17.20 14.14 -9.77
C GLN A 19 16.40 15.41 -10.07
N ASN A 20 15.30 15.65 -9.33
CA ASN A 20 14.47 16.83 -9.46
C ASN A 20 13.87 17.21 -8.10
N THR A 21 14.54 18.08 -7.35
CA THR A 21 14.15 18.40 -5.97
C THR A 21 12.81 19.13 -5.84
N ALA A 22 12.24 19.63 -6.94
CA ALA A 22 10.90 20.20 -6.98
C ALA A 22 9.80 19.12 -7.01
N GLU A 23 10.15 17.88 -7.35
CA GLU A 23 9.23 16.75 -7.41
C GLU A 23 9.21 15.99 -6.08
N VAL A 24 7.99 15.72 -5.59
CA VAL A 24 7.75 14.88 -4.42
C VAL A 24 7.48 13.46 -4.87
N VAL A 25 8.23 12.51 -4.31
CA VAL A 25 8.10 11.07 -4.57
C VAL A 25 7.73 10.33 -3.28
N TYR A 26 7.15 9.14 -3.44
CA TYR A 26 6.71 8.31 -2.32
C TYR A 26 7.45 6.99 -2.37
N VAL A 27 8.38 6.81 -1.44
CA VAL A 27 9.33 5.70 -1.44
C VAL A 27 8.86 4.64 -0.45
N PRO A 28 8.68 3.37 -0.86
CA PRO A 28 8.31 2.31 0.08
C PRO A 28 9.47 2.04 1.04
N VAL A 29 9.20 2.16 2.35
CA VAL A 29 10.15 1.83 3.42
C VAL A 29 10.31 0.31 3.53
N ASN A 30 9.19 -0.44 3.43
CA ASN A 30 9.17 -1.89 3.52
C ASN A 30 8.69 -2.54 2.21
N LYS A 31 9.60 -2.76 1.26
CA LYS A 31 9.27 -3.18 -0.12
C LYS A 31 8.41 -4.44 -0.25
N LEU A 32 8.51 -5.40 0.68
CA LEU A 32 7.73 -6.65 0.65
C LEU A 32 6.39 -6.54 1.40
N GLY A 33 6.17 -5.46 2.13
CA GLY A 33 5.08 -5.31 3.09
C GLY A 33 5.23 -6.23 4.31
N LEU A 34 4.81 -5.74 5.48
CA LEU A 34 4.73 -6.56 6.69
C LEU A 34 3.47 -7.43 6.63
N PRO A 35 3.56 -8.77 6.74
CA PRO A 35 2.38 -9.61 6.77
C PRO A 35 1.53 -9.30 8.01
N ILE A 36 0.22 -9.25 7.83
CA ILE A 36 -0.74 -9.03 8.92
C ILE A 36 -1.46 -10.36 9.19
N CYS A 37 -1.45 -10.79 10.45
CA CYS A 37 -2.34 -11.83 10.96
C CYS A 37 -3.49 -11.18 11.73
N GLY A 38 -4.72 -11.64 11.52
CA GLY A 38 -5.92 -11.10 12.19
C GLY A 38 -6.46 -9.82 11.54
N PRO A 39 -7.21 -8.98 12.28
CA PRO A 39 -7.93 -7.82 11.73
C PRO A 39 -7.02 -6.77 11.07
N GLY A 40 -5.77 -6.65 11.51
CA GLY A 40 -4.87 -5.59 11.06
C GLY A 40 -5.14 -4.24 11.73
N PRO A 41 -4.33 -3.22 11.43
CA PRO A 41 -4.52 -1.89 11.99
C PRO A 41 -5.76 -1.22 11.40
N GLU A 42 -6.52 -0.53 12.24
CA GLU A 42 -7.59 0.36 11.78
C GLU A 42 -6.97 1.61 11.18
N LEU A 43 -7.17 1.78 9.87
CA LEU A 43 -6.77 2.97 9.12
C LEU A 43 -8.01 3.68 8.57
N PRO A 44 -7.93 5.01 8.37
CA PRO A 44 -9.03 5.75 7.76
C PRO A 44 -9.32 5.28 6.33
N SER A 45 -10.48 5.70 5.82
CA SER A 45 -10.83 5.45 4.43
C SER A 45 -9.82 6.11 3.51
N ILE A 46 -9.46 5.45 2.42
CA ILE A 46 -8.58 6.03 1.40
C ILE A 46 -9.13 7.36 0.88
N LEU A 47 -10.46 7.55 0.90
CA LEU A 47 -11.13 8.78 0.46
C LEU A 47 -10.84 10.00 1.35
N GLU A 48 -10.33 9.78 2.57
CA GLU A 48 -9.91 10.84 3.49
C GLU A 48 -8.51 11.38 3.17
N LEU A 49 -7.78 10.72 2.25
CA LEU A 49 -6.47 11.19 1.81
C LEU A 49 -6.60 12.41 0.88
N PRO A 50 -5.63 13.34 0.92
CA PRO A 50 -5.56 14.42 -0.06
C PRO A 50 -5.49 13.90 -1.50
N LEU A 51 -6.10 14.60 -2.45
CA LEU A 51 -6.12 14.23 -3.88
C LEU A 51 -4.73 13.92 -4.47
N ARG A 52 -3.70 14.65 -4.01
CA ARG A 52 -2.31 14.41 -4.43
C ARG A 52 -1.83 13.00 -4.08
N ILE A 53 -2.25 12.48 -2.93
CA ILE A 53 -1.88 11.15 -2.43
C ILE A 53 -2.69 10.08 -3.15
N LEU A 54 -3.99 10.33 -3.36
CA LEU A 54 -4.84 9.44 -4.17
C LEU A 54 -4.22 9.19 -5.54
N LYS A 55 -3.83 10.26 -6.25
CA LYS A 55 -3.17 10.16 -7.56
C LYS A 55 -1.90 9.30 -7.49
N VAL A 56 -1.01 9.58 -6.54
CA VAL A 56 0.24 8.83 -6.36
C VAL A 56 -0.03 7.36 -6.06
N PHE A 57 -0.95 7.05 -5.16
CA PHE A 57 -1.27 5.67 -4.81
C PHE A 57 -1.91 4.95 -5.99
N THR A 58 -2.77 5.60 -6.76
CA THR A 58 -3.25 5.05 -8.05
C THR A 58 -2.08 4.68 -8.96
N ASP A 59 -1.12 5.58 -9.15
CA ASP A 59 0.03 5.33 -10.03
C ASP A 59 0.93 4.19 -9.50
N ILE A 60 1.15 4.12 -8.19
CA ILE A 60 1.95 3.07 -7.54
C ILE A 60 1.25 1.71 -7.64
N PHE A 61 -0.03 1.63 -7.27
CA PHE A 61 -0.76 0.37 -7.14
C PHE A 61 -1.33 -0.16 -8.47
N ASN A 62 -1.29 0.64 -9.54
CA ASN A 62 -1.51 0.15 -10.91
C ASN A 62 -0.31 -0.62 -11.49
N GLN A 63 0.85 -0.64 -10.81
CA GLN A 63 2.01 -1.40 -11.29
C GLN A 63 1.75 -2.92 -11.26
N PRO A 64 2.30 -3.70 -12.22
CA PRO A 64 2.05 -5.15 -12.32
C PRO A 64 2.32 -5.94 -11.03
N LYS A 65 3.27 -5.50 -10.21
CA LYS A 65 3.61 -6.15 -8.92
C LYS A 65 2.48 -6.14 -7.88
N TYR A 66 1.50 -5.24 -8.03
CA TYR A 66 0.34 -5.14 -7.15
C TYR A 66 -0.93 -5.73 -7.77
N LYS A 67 -0.83 -6.40 -8.93
CA LYS A 67 -1.96 -7.13 -9.52
C LYS A 67 -2.54 -8.12 -8.49
N GLY A 68 -3.86 -8.09 -8.32
CA GLY A 68 -4.56 -8.94 -7.36
C GLY A 68 -4.54 -8.43 -5.91
N TRP A 69 -4.03 -7.23 -5.65
CA TRP A 69 -4.10 -6.55 -4.36
C TRP A 69 -5.03 -5.35 -4.41
N ALA A 70 -5.84 -5.17 -3.38
CA ALA A 70 -6.71 -4.02 -3.20
C ALA A 70 -6.30 -3.23 -1.95
N ILE A 71 -6.40 -1.90 -2.00
CA ILE A 71 -6.21 -1.06 -0.82
C ILE A 71 -7.49 -1.12 0.02
N VAL A 72 -7.37 -1.54 1.27
CA VAL A 72 -8.51 -1.63 2.21
C VAL A 72 -8.47 -0.57 3.31
N GLY A 73 -7.35 0.14 3.46
CA GLY A 73 -7.21 1.26 4.37
C GLY A 73 -5.89 1.98 4.09
N ALA A 74 -5.90 3.31 4.22
CA ALA A 74 -4.69 4.10 4.06
C ALA A 74 -4.78 5.43 4.81
N GLY A 75 -3.69 5.84 5.43
CA GLY A 75 -3.67 7.04 6.26
C GLY A 75 -2.26 7.55 6.54
N PRO A 76 -2.12 8.77 7.08
CA PRO A 76 -0.87 9.23 7.66
C PRO A 76 -0.37 8.25 8.72
N TYR A 77 0.92 7.94 8.67
CA TYR A 77 1.59 7.14 9.69
C TYR A 77 2.49 8.07 10.50
N HIS A 78 2.22 8.19 11.79
CA HIS A 78 3.03 9.00 12.69
C HIS A 78 4.03 8.09 13.41
N ASP A 79 5.30 8.25 13.07
CA ASP A 79 6.41 7.62 13.77
C ASP A 79 7.08 8.68 14.65
N THR A 80 7.21 8.41 15.95
CA THR A 80 7.91 9.31 16.88
C THR A 80 9.41 9.05 16.92
N SER A 81 9.88 7.96 16.33
CA SER A 81 11.29 7.56 16.30
C SER A 81 12.05 8.02 15.06
N GLU A 82 11.33 8.39 13.99
CA GLU A 82 11.89 8.76 12.69
C GLU A 82 11.37 10.13 12.22
N GLU A 83 12.26 10.96 11.68
CA GLU A 83 11.87 12.23 11.07
C GLU A 83 11.31 12.03 9.67
N GLY A 84 10.12 12.59 9.41
CA GLY A 84 9.57 12.64 8.07
C GLY A 84 8.06 12.54 8.04
N LYS A 85 7.51 12.46 6.82
CA LYS A 85 6.09 12.27 6.60
C LYS A 85 5.86 10.91 5.97
N TYR A 86 5.08 10.08 6.65
CA TYR A 86 4.83 8.70 6.24
C TYR A 86 3.34 8.44 6.03
N TYR A 87 3.06 7.42 5.23
CA TYR A 87 1.71 6.92 5.01
C TYR A 87 1.71 5.40 5.14
N ALA A 88 0.75 4.89 5.88
CA ALA A 88 0.44 3.48 5.98
C ALA A 88 -0.62 3.12 4.94
N VAL A 89 -0.45 1.97 4.29
CA VAL A 89 -1.40 1.39 3.35
C VAL A 89 -1.56 -0.09 3.68
N VAL A 90 -2.78 -0.51 3.96
CA VAL A 90 -3.12 -1.93 4.10
C VAL A 90 -3.63 -2.43 2.75
N LEU A 91 -2.95 -3.45 2.24
CA LEU A 91 -3.37 -4.20 1.08
C LEU A 91 -4.02 -5.52 1.51
N GLU A 92 -5.09 -5.89 0.81
CA GLU A 92 -5.71 -7.21 0.90
C GLU A 92 -5.63 -7.90 -0.45
N GLN A 93 -5.23 -9.17 -0.45
CA GLN A 93 -5.24 -9.98 -1.65
C GLN A 93 -6.69 -10.31 -2.01
N VAL A 94 -7.13 -9.88 -3.19
CA VAL A 94 -8.46 -10.18 -3.71
C VAL A 94 -8.46 -11.67 -4.10
N GLN A 95 -9.20 -12.51 -3.37
CA GLN A 95 -9.38 -13.91 -3.76
C GLN A 95 -10.20 -13.97 -5.06
N GLY A 96 -9.56 -14.37 -6.17
CA GLY A 96 -10.24 -14.60 -7.44
C GLY A 96 -9.31 -14.76 -8.66
N ASN A 97 -9.12 -16.01 -9.08
CA ASN A 97 -8.77 -16.51 -10.42
C ASN A 97 -7.59 -15.88 -11.20
N LEU A 98 -6.36 -16.37 -10.98
CA LEU A 98 -5.32 -16.29 -12.02
C LEU A 98 -4.67 -17.61 -12.45
N ASP A 99 -4.98 -18.77 -11.87
CA ASP A 99 -4.48 -20.06 -12.39
C ASP A 99 -5.53 -21.18 -12.24
N SER A 100 -6.45 -21.24 -13.19
CA SER A 100 -7.21 -22.46 -13.52
C SER A 100 -7.33 -22.60 -15.03
N THR A 101 -6.18 -22.53 -15.72
CA THR A 101 -6.04 -22.96 -17.12
C THR A 101 -4.59 -23.37 -17.32
N GLY A 102 -4.31 -24.62 -16.97
CA GLY A 102 -3.01 -25.26 -17.14
C GLY A 102 -3.13 -26.78 -16.93
N ALA A 103 -4.19 -27.37 -17.46
CA ALA A 103 -4.36 -28.81 -17.56
C ALA A 103 -4.96 -29.11 -18.93
N LEU A 104 -4.07 -29.24 -19.92
CA LEU A 104 -4.24 -30.09 -21.09
C LEU A 104 -2.95 -30.88 -21.26
#